data_AF-A0A9E7BCV7-F1
#
_entry.id   AF-A0A9E7BCV7-F1
#
_cell.length_a   1.000
_cell.length_b   1.000
_cell.length_c   1.000
_cell.angle_alpha   90.00
_cell.angle_beta   90.00
_cell.angle_gamma   90.00
#
_symmetry.space_group_name_H-M   'P 1'
#
loop_
_entity.id
_entity.type
_entity.pdbx_description
1 polymer ?
#
loop_
_entity_poly.entity_id
_entity_poly.type
_entity_poly.pdbx_seq_one_letter_code
_entity_poly.pdbx_strand_id
1 'polypeptide(L)' 'MDDKTRTELEAAAFRRLRQHLMEDRPDVQNIDLMNLAGFCRNCLARWYQEAANAK' A
#
# COMPACT_ATOMS: atom_id res chain seq x y z
N MET A 1 3.68 -10.61 -20.65
CA MET A 1 4.50 -9.88 -19.66
C MET A 1 5.27 -10.92 -18.89
N ASP A 2 6.59 -10.77 -18.75
CA ASP A 2 7.39 -11.69 -17.94
C ASP A 2 7.17 -11.41 -16.44
N ASP A 3 7.46 -12.41 -15.60
CA ASP A 3 7.20 -12.33 -14.17
C ASP A 3 8.02 -11.25 -13.47
N LYS A 4 9.25 -10.98 -13.93
CA LYS A 4 10.11 -9.95 -13.35
C LYS A 4 9.54 -8.56 -13.62
N THR A 5 9.17 -8.28 -14.87
CA THR A 5 8.52 -7.01 -15.24
C THR A 5 7.20 -6.83 -14.49
N ARG A 6 6.41 -7.90 -14.29
CA ARG A 6 5.19 -7.84 -13.47
C ARG A 6 5.51 -7.38 -12.05
N THR A 7 6.47 -8.03 -11.38
CA THR A 7 6.85 -7.70 -10.00
C THR A 7 7.40 -6.27 -9.88
N GLU A 8 8.19 -5.81 -10.86
CA GLU A 8 8.72 -4.44 -10.86
C GLU A 8 7.61 -3.39 -10.98
N LEU A 9 6.61 -3.63 -11.85
CA LEU A 9 5.45 -2.76 -12.03
C LEU A 9 4.55 -2.75 -10.80
N GLU A 10 4.25 -3.91 -10.20
CA GLU A 10 3.46 -4.00 -8.96
C GLU A 10 4.16 -3.26 -7.81
N ALA A 11 5.47 -3.43 -7.67
CA ALA A 11 6.24 -2.72 -6.67
C ALA A 11 6.27 -1.20 -6.92
N ALA A 12 6.34 -0.77 -8.18
CA ALA A 12 6.26 0.65 -8.54
C ALA A 12 4.89 1.26 -8.20
N ALA A 13 3.80 0.53 -8.51
CA ALA A 13 2.44 0.93 -8.16
C ALA A 13 2.26 1.06 -6.64
N PHE A 14 2.77 0.09 -5.86
CA PHE A 14 2.71 0.15 -4.40
C PHE A 14 3.49 1.35 -3.83
N ARG A 15 4.70 1.62 -4.35
CA ARG A 15 5.48 2.80 -3.95
C ARG A 15 4.73 4.10 -4.24
N ARG A 16 4.08 4.21 -5.40
CA ARG A 16 3.27 5.38 -5.76
C ARG A 16 2.06 5.56 -4.85
N LEU A 17 1.37 4.46 -4.50
CA LEU A 17 0.25 4.49 -3.56
C LEU A 17 0.69 4.96 -2.18
N ARG A 18 1.81 4.44 -1.67
CA ARG A 18 2.37 4.87 -0.38
C ARG A 18 2.64 6.38 -0.39
N GLN A 19 3.31 6.88 -1.42
CA GLN A 19 3.56 8.32 -1.58
C GLN A 19 2.26 9.12 -1.63
N HIS A 20 1.27 8.65 -2.39
CA HIS A 20 -0.02 9.32 -2.46
C HIS A 20 -0.69 9.47 -1.09
N LEU A 21 -0.73 8.39 -0.32
CA LEU A 21 -1.39 8.37 0.98
C LEU A 21 -0.60 9.09 2.08
N MET A 22 0.72 9.15 1.99
CA MET A 22 1.58 9.75 3.03
C MET A 22 1.94 11.22 2.76
N GLU A 23 2.15 11.58 1.50
CA GLU A 23 2.70 12.89 1.11
C GLU A 23 1.68 13.73 0.33
N ASP A 24 0.99 13.14 -0.65
CA ASP A 24 0.04 13.91 -1.47
C ASP A 24 -1.27 14.18 -0.72
N ARG A 25 -1.74 13.21 0.09
CA ARG A 25 -3.04 13.23 0.80
C ARG A 25 -2.90 12.92 2.30
N PRO A 26 -2.12 13.70 3.07
CA PRO A 26 -2.01 13.53 4.52
C PRO A 26 -3.30 13.91 5.25
N ASP A 27 -4.19 14.66 4.60
CA ASP A 27 -5.50 15.09 5.10
C ASP A 27 -6.50 13.95 5.28
N VAL A 28 -6.37 12.89 4.48
CA VAL A 28 -7.28 11.74 4.53
C VAL A 28 -7.00 10.91 5.77
N GLN A 29 -7.96 10.78 6.69
CA GLN A 29 -7.70 10.04 7.92
C GLN A 29 -7.79 8.54 7.71
N ASN A 30 -7.08 7.78 8.56
CA ASN A 30 -7.16 6.32 8.54
C ASN A 30 -8.57 5.81 8.83
N ILE A 31 -9.33 6.50 9.69
CA ILE A 31 -10.70 6.10 10.03
C ILE A 31 -11.64 6.23 8.81
N ASP A 32 -11.48 7.27 8.00
CA ASP A 32 -12.28 7.47 6.79
C ASP A 32 -11.98 6.40 5.74
N LEU A 33 -10.69 6.07 5.56
CA LEU A 33 -10.27 4.97 4.69
C LEU A 33 -10.84 3.62 5.16
N MET A 34 -10.81 3.36 6.47
CA MET A 34 -11.40 2.14 7.03
C MET A 34 -12.91 2.06 6.79
N ASN A 35 -13.62 3.16 7.03
CA ASN A 35 -15.08 3.19 6.89
C ASN A 35 -15.52 3.05 5.43
N LEU A 36 -14.78 3.64 4.48
CA LEU A 36 -15.14 3.63 3.07
C LEU A 36 -14.65 2.39 2.32
N ALA A 37 -13.38 2.01 2.53
CA ALA A 37 -12.69 1.00 1.72
C ALA A 37 -12.30 -0.26 2.49
N GLY A 38 -12.52 -0.30 3.81
CA GLY A 38 -12.19 -1.46 4.65
C GLY A 38 -10.70 -1.66 4.92
N PHE A 39 -9.84 -0.71 4.55
CA PHE A 39 -8.41 -0.73 4.88
C PHE A 39 -7.88 0.69 5.09
N CYS A 40 -6.73 0.83 5.74
CA CYS A 40 -6.02 2.10 5.88
C CYS A 40 -4.50 1.91 5.81
N ARG A 41 -3.74 2.98 6.06
CA ARG A 41 -2.27 2.96 6.05
C ARG A 41 -1.69 1.90 7.01
N ASN A 42 -2.33 1.70 8.17
CA ASN A 42 -1.89 0.70 9.14
C ASN A 42 -2.08 -0.73 8.62
N CYS A 43 -3.14 -0.98 7.84
CA CYS A 43 -3.35 -2.27 7.18
C CYS A 43 -2.24 -2.55 6.17
N LEU A 44 -1.87 -1.56 5.35
CA LEU A 44 -0.75 -1.68 4.40
C LEU A 44 0.58 -2.00 5.10
N ALA A 45 0.85 -1.36 6.24
CA ALA A 45 2.05 -1.63 7.04
C ALA A 45 2.05 -3.07 7.58
N ARG A 46 0.90 -3.55 8.08
CA ARG A 46 0.75 -4.93 8.56
C ARG A 46 0.94 -5.95 7.44
N TRP A 47 0.33 -5.75 6.27
CA TRP A 47 0.50 -6.64 5.11
C TRP A 47 1.95 -6.70 4.63
N TYR A 48 2.65 -5.56 4.64
CA TYR A 48 4.07 -5.54 4.33
C TYR A 48 4.89 -6.37 5.31
N GLN A 49 4.60 -6.26 6.62
CA GLN A 49 5.24 -7.07 7.65
C GLN A 49 4.91 -8.56 7.51
N GLU A 50 3.65 -8.91 7.25
CA GLU A 50 3.22 -10.30 7.01
C GLU A 50 3.94 -10.90 5.79
N ALA A 51 4.02 -10.16 4.69
CA ALA A 51 4.76 -10.58 3.49
C ALA A 51 6.26 -10.74 3.75
N ALA A 52 6.86 -9.90 4.59
CA ALA A 52 8.26 -10.03 4.98
C ALA A 52 8.49 -11.27 5.87
N ASN A 53 7.55 -11.60 6.75
CA ASN A 53 7.63 -12.79 7.61
C ASN A 53 7.33 -14.10 6.89
N ALA A 54 6.56 -14.05 5.79
CA ALA A 54 6.25 -15.21 4.95
C ALA A 54 7.36 -15.54 3.93
N LYS A 55 8.41 -14.71 3.87
CA LYS A 55 9.56 -14.87 2.99
C LYS A 55 10.66 -15.68 3.66
#